data_AF-A0A150WJB5-F1
#
_entry.id   AF-A0A150WJB5-F1
#
_cell.length_a   1.000
_cell.length_b   1.000
_cell.length_c   1.000
_cell.angle_alpha   90.00
_cell.angle_beta   90.00
_cell.angle_gamma   90.00
#
_symmetry.space_group_name_H-M   'P 1'
#
loop_
_entity.id
_entity.type
_entity.pdbx_description
1 polymer ?
#
loop_
_entity_poly.entity_id
_entity_poly.type
_entity_poly.pdbx_seq_one_letter_code
_entity_poly.pdbx_strand_id
1 'polypeptide(L)'
;MSAISFILPLFVSSAFAGVVEIPVTKGDRVVLKGFEAQVQIVGQPGAPLKINGVESSATEGVYTVSKRDNVIEIKMNEFSGKKSWAEILPRASSQLKRIEISGEPVPAEIHLRGGSIVAQKWTRDLKMSMTQGRVNVSNGAGALSITVQKGDITVADHNGAVMTDSYAGNTALRNIQGDVNATQFGGQLQSEKVRGVMTLAAQTSTSKINQGSGTLQFENGKGAFTVVGFQGRVEGTNQEGAVSVNVPLEGEVDVRSKSGRVSIQLPPASGASLNLLTTEGEIVVPAELKVTRLSSEKSVRGRLRGDAQKATVFVRSQEGTISVK
;
A
#
# COMPACT_ATOMS: atom_id res chain seq x y z
N MET A 1 56.68 31.88 3.53
CA MET A 1 56.79 31.05 2.31
C MET A 1 55.57 30.15 2.28
N SER A 2 54.73 30.29 1.25
CA SER A 2 53.40 29.69 1.14
C SER A 2 53.41 28.16 1.09
N ALA A 3 52.44 27.57 1.78
CA ALA A 3 52.02 26.19 1.65
C ALA A 3 51.29 25.97 0.31
N ILE A 4 51.66 24.91 -0.42
CA ILE A 4 50.92 24.44 -1.59
C ILE A 4 50.45 23.02 -1.26
N SER A 5 49.15 22.91 -1.01
CA SER A 5 48.42 21.66 -0.80
C SER A 5 48.06 21.08 -2.17
N PHE A 6 48.60 19.91 -2.53
CA PHE A 6 48.22 19.20 -3.74
C PHE A 6 47.01 18.29 -3.45
N ILE A 7 45.86 18.67 -4.01
CA ILE A 7 44.65 17.86 -4.05
C ILE A 7 44.86 16.75 -5.10
N LEU A 8 44.70 15.50 -4.68
CA LEU A 8 44.71 14.30 -5.51
C LEU A 8 43.55 14.33 -6.52
N PRO A 9 43.77 14.05 -7.82
CA PRO A 9 42.69 13.64 -8.69
C PRO A 9 42.45 12.13 -8.49
N LEU A 10 41.29 11.76 -7.94
CA LEU A 10 40.80 10.38 -8.01
C LEU A 10 40.56 10.03 -9.48
N PHE A 11 41.39 9.14 -10.01
CA PHE A 11 41.21 8.52 -11.31
C PHE A 11 39.91 7.70 -11.32
N VAL A 12 38.96 8.10 -12.16
CA VAL A 12 37.81 7.26 -12.53
C VAL A 12 38.24 6.45 -13.75
N SER A 13 38.50 5.15 -13.57
CA SER A 13 38.79 4.22 -14.66
C SER A 13 37.53 3.86 -15.43
N SER A 14 37.64 3.79 -16.75
CA SER A 14 36.58 3.52 -17.72
C SER A 14 36.26 2.03 -17.91
N ALA A 15 34.98 1.80 -18.25
CA ALA A 15 34.44 0.70 -19.06
C ALA A 15 34.45 -0.74 -18.51
N PHE A 16 33.47 -1.06 -17.67
CA PHE A 16 32.66 -2.29 -17.70
C PHE A 16 31.25 -1.89 -17.22
N ALA A 17 30.21 -2.69 -17.45
CA ALA A 17 28.94 -2.51 -16.74
C ALA A 17 29.26 -2.56 -15.23
N GLY A 18 29.34 -1.38 -14.62
CA GLY A 18 30.22 -1.17 -13.49
C GLY A 18 29.48 -1.45 -12.20
N VAL A 19 29.97 -2.41 -11.43
CA VAL A 19 29.66 -2.47 -10.00
C VAL A 19 30.33 -1.25 -9.38
N VAL A 20 29.54 -0.30 -8.88
CA VAL A 20 30.05 0.86 -8.14
C VAL A 20 29.82 0.60 -6.66
N GLU A 21 30.91 0.45 -5.92
CA GLU A 21 30.87 0.37 -4.46
C GLU A 21 30.98 1.79 -3.87
N ILE A 22 30.03 2.16 -3.02
CA ILE A 22 29.97 3.47 -2.37
C ILE A 22 29.96 3.25 -0.86
N PRO A 23 30.95 3.81 -0.12
CA PRO A 23 30.92 3.76 1.32
C PRO A 23 29.74 4.59 1.83
N VAL A 24 28.95 3.97 2.71
CA VAL A 24 27.78 4.59 3.32
C VAL A 24 28.18 5.26 4.63
N THR A 25 27.79 6.51 4.78
CA THR A 25 27.95 7.31 5.99
C THR A 25 26.60 7.57 6.66
N LYS A 26 26.62 7.84 7.97
CA LYS A 26 25.39 8.18 8.70
C LYS A 26 24.73 9.41 8.07
N GLY A 27 23.46 9.29 7.71
CA GLY A 27 22.70 10.34 7.04
C GLY A 27 22.65 10.22 5.52
N ASP A 28 23.35 9.23 4.94
CA ASP A 28 23.23 8.94 3.53
C ASP A 28 21.82 8.51 3.14
N ARG A 29 21.41 8.89 1.93
CA ARG A 29 20.19 8.39 1.28
C ARG A 29 20.45 8.07 -0.19
N VAL A 30 19.71 7.11 -0.72
CA VAL A 30 19.73 6.76 -2.14
C VAL A 30 18.54 7.42 -2.84
N VAL A 31 18.78 8.01 -4.00
CA VAL A 31 17.72 8.56 -4.85
C VAL A 31 17.90 8.03 -6.26
N LEU A 32 16.97 7.20 -6.73
CA LEU A 32 16.94 6.71 -8.10
C LEU A 32 15.85 7.44 -8.89
N LYS A 33 16.23 8.08 -10.00
CA LYS A 33 15.30 8.68 -10.96
C LYS A 33 15.52 8.12 -12.34
N GLY A 34 14.48 7.57 -12.95
CA GLY A 34 14.60 6.89 -14.22
C GLY A 34 13.34 6.93 -15.07
N PHE A 35 13.52 6.54 -16.33
CA PHE A 35 12.43 6.39 -17.26
C PHE A 35 11.78 5.02 -17.09
N GLU A 36 12.35 3.97 -17.67
CA GLU A 36 11.91 2.59 -17.44
C GLU A 36 13.09 1.72 -17.00
N ALA A 37 12.89 0.90 -15.97
CA ALA A 37 13.92 0.02 -15.43
C ALA A 37 13.32 -1.15 -14.63
N GLN A 38 14.11 -2.21 -14.51
CA GLN A 38 13.94 -3.24 -13.49
C GLN A 38 14.90 -2.94 -12.36
N VAL A 39 14.39 -2.50 -11.22
CA VAL A 39 15.17 -2.17 -10.04
C VAL A 39 15.03 -3.28 -9.02
N GLN A 40 16.15 -3.83 -8.56
CA GLN A 40 16.19 -4.71 -7.40
C GLN A 40 16.99 -4.02 -6.29
N ILE A 41 16.39 -3.86 -5.11
CA ILE A 41 17.06 -3.31 -3.94
C ILE A 41 17.04 -4.33 -2.79
N VAL A 42 18.21 -4.69 -2.27
CA VAL A 42 18.37 -5.76 -1.28
C VAL A 42 19.18 -5.28 -0.08
N GLY A 43 18.59 -5.32 1.10
CA GLY A 43 19.28 -4.95 2.33
C GLY A 43 20.25 -6.04 2.79
N GLN A 44 21.48 -5.63 3.07
CA GLN A 44 22.56 -6.46 3.60
C GLN A 44 23.28 -5.68 4.72
N PRO A 45 22.79 -5.77 5.97
CA PRO A 45 23.40 -5.08 7.09
C PRO A 45 24.90 -5.41 7.22
N GLY A 46 25.72 -4.38 7.40
CA GLY A 46 27.18 -4.47 7.52
C GLY A 46 27.95 -4.56 6.19
N ALA A 47 27.27 -4.64 5.04
CA ALA A 47 27.91 -4.66 3.73
C ALA A 47 27.99 -3.25 3.12
N PRO A 48 29.06 -2.94 2.35
CA PRO A 48 29.10 -1.68 1.60
C PRO A 48 27.96 -1.63 0.57
N LEU A 49 27.49 -0.42 0.25
CA LEU A 49 26.46 -0.25 -0.78
C LEU A 49 27.09 -0.46 -2.16
N LYS A 50 26.56 -1.42 -2.90
CA LYS A 50 26.94 -1.76 -4.27
C LYS A 50 25.79 -1.45 -5.21
N ILE A 51 26.11 -0.79 -6.31
CA ILE A 51 25.16 -0.42 -7.35
C ILE A 51 25.63 -1.02 -8.67
N ASN A 52 24.81 -1.87 -9.28
CA ASN A 52 25.05 -2.49 -10.58
C ASN A 52 24.11 -1.90 -11.64
N GLY A 53 24.50 -2.02 -12.91
CA GLY A 53 23.70 -1.53 -14.03
C GLY A 53 23.80 -0.03 -14.26
N VAL A 54 24.86 0.58 -13.73
CA VAL A 54 25.23 1.99 -13.93
C VAL A 54 26.56 2.08 -14.67
N GLU A 55 26.78 3.20 -15.36
CA GLU A 55 28.00 3.48 -16.10
C GLU A 55 28.44 4.93 -15.84
N SER A 56 29.71 5.24 -16.12
CA SER A 56 30.24 6.61 -16.04
C SER A 56 30.01 7.42 -17.32
N SER A 57 29.34 6.86 -18.32
CA SER A 57 29.12 7.51 -19.61
C SER A 57 28.02 8.56 -19.55
N ALA A 58 28.21 9.66 -20.28
CA ALA A 58 27.17 10.66 -20.53
C ALA A 58 26.19 10.26 -21.65
N THR A 59 26.26 9.01 -22.13
CA THR A 59 25.35 8.49 -23.16
C THR A 59 23.89 8.57 -22.70
N GLU A 60 23.00 9.00 -23.58
CA GLU A 60 21.56 9.06 -23.33
C GLU A 60 20.99 7.67 -23.02
N GLY A 61 20.02 7.63 -22.10
CA GLY A 61 19.36 6.38 -21.68
C GLY A 61 20.21 5.50 -20.75
N VAL A 62 21.46 5.89 -20.46
CA VAL A 62 22.33 5.19 -19.51
C VAL A 62 22.13 5.76 -18.10
N TYR A 63 22.16 4.88 -17.11
CA TYR A 63 22.09 5.28 -15.70
C TYR A 63 23.49 5.60 -15.18
N THR A 64 23.63 6.75 -14.53
CA THR A 64 24.87 7.20 -13.89
C THR A 64 24.65 7.29 -12.39
N VAL A 65 25.74 7.19 -11.63
CA VAL A 65 25.72 7.35 -10.17
C VAL A 65 26.64 8.48 -9.73
N SER A 66 26.19 9.28 -8.76
CA SER A 66 27.01 10.32 -8.13
C SER A 66 26.67 10.45 -6.64
N LYS A 67 27.66 10.81 -5.81
CA LYS A 67 27.44 11.12 -4.39
C LYS A 67 27.71 12.60 -4.14
N ARG A 68 26.72 13.33 -3.63
CA ARG A 68 26.83 14.74 -3.20
C ARG A 68 25.98 14.98 -1.95
N ASP A 69 26.54 15.64 -0.94
CA ASP A 69 25.82 16.03 0.29
C ASP A 69 24.98 14.91 0.93
N ASN A 70 25.59 13.74 1.13
CA ASN A 70 24.94 12.52 1.65
C ASN A 70 23.80 11.96 0.75
N VAL A 71 23.71 12.39 -0.50
CA VAL A 71 22.78 11.84 -1.49
C VAL A 71 23.55 11.04 -2.52
N ILE A 72 23.23 9.75 -2.60
CA ILE A 72 23.69 8.84 -3.64
C ILE A 72 22.62 8.86 -4.74
N GLU A 73 22.82 9.70 -5.75
CA GLU A 73 21.90 9.88 -6.85
C GLU A 73 22.23 8.91 -7.99
N ILE A 74 21.25 8.07 -8.34
CA ILE A 74 21.25 7.23 -9.54
C ILE A 74 20.26 7.85 -10.52
N LYS A 75 20.73 8.30 -11.68
CA LYS A 75 19.85 8.95 -12.66
C LYS A 75 20.07 8.47 -14.08
N MET A 76 18.99 8.33 -14.83
CA MET A 76 19.08 8.15 -16.28
C MET A 76 19.48 9.46 -16.94
N ASN A 77 20.46 9.43 -17.84
CA ASN A 77 20.73 10.56 -18.73
C ASN A 77 19.56 10.70 -19.72
N GLU A 78 18.93 11.87 -19.77
CA GLU A 78 17.76 12.10 -20.61
C GLU A 78 18.09 12.15 -22.10
N PHE A 79 17.12 11.79 -22.93
CA PHE A 79 17.25 11.88 -24.39
C PHE A 79 17.09 13.34 -24.85
N SER A 80 18.01 13.83 -25.68
CA SER A 80 18.04 15.22 -26.15
C SER A 80 17.01 15.47 -27.27
N GLY A 81 15.74 15.61 -26.86
CA GLY A 81 14.71 16.20 -27.71
C GLY A 81 13.67 15.22 -28.27
N LYS A 82 12.60 15.80 -28.86
CA LYS A 82 11.37 15.08 -29.24
C LYS A 82 11.61 13.91 -30.20
N LYS A 83 12.61 13.99 -31.07
CA LYS A 83 12.91 12.97 -32.08
C LYS A 83 13.43 11.67 -31.43
N SER A 84 14.43 11.79 -30.56
CA SER A 84 14.95 10.66 -29.77
C SER A 84 13.87 10.03 -28.91
N TRP A 85 13.02 10.85 -28.27
CA TRP A 85 11.87 10.34 -27.53
C TRP A 85 10.85 9.59 -28.39
N ALA A 86 10.56 10.07 -29.61
CA ALA A 86 9.64 9.39 -30.53
C ALA A 86 10.16 8.01 -30.97
N GLU A 87 11.47 7.81 -31.03
CA GLU A 87 12.09 6.52 -31.36
C GLU A 87 12.11 5.55 -30.17
N ILE A 88 12.30 6.05 -28.95
CA ILE A 88 12.44 5.23 -27.74
C ILE A 88 11.09 4.83 -27.15
N LEU A 89 10.11 5.74 -27.11
CA LEU A 89 8.81 5.50 -26.48
C LEU A 89 8.11 4.21 -26.95
N PRO A 90 8.10 3.86 -28.26
CA PRO A 90 7.46 2.63 -28.73
C PRO A 90 8.15 1.33 -28.27
N ARG A 91 9.43 1.40 -27.85
CA ARG A 91 10.24 0.23 -27.48
C ARG A 91 10.65 0.23 -26.00
N ALA A 92 10.23 1.23 -25.23
CA ALA A 92 10.68 1.44 -23.86
C ALA A 92 10.52 0.20 -22.97
N SER A 93 9.39 -0.51 -23.12
CA SER A 93 9.05 -1.67 -22.31
C SER A 93 9.79 -2.96 -22.66
N SER A 94 10.50 -3.02 -23.81
CA SER A 94 11.23 -4.21 -24.25
C SER A 94 12.73 -4.16 -23.93
N GLN A 95 13.28 -2.99 -23.58
CA GLN A 95 14.70 -2.79 -23.29
C GLN A 95 14.91 -2.22 -21.89
N LEU A 96 14.26 -2.84 -20.89
CA LEU A 96 14.39 -2.41 -19.51
C LEU A 96 15.82 -2.61 -19.01
N LYS A 97 16.45 -1.51 -18.56
CA LYS A 97 17.73 -1.57 -17.86
C LYS A 97 17.53 -2.22 -16.50
N ARG A 98 18.42 -3.14 -16.13
CA ARG A 98 18.44 -3.76 -14.80
C ARG A 98 19.39 -2.97 -13.90
N ILE A 99 18.89 -2.49 -12.77
CA ILE A 99 19.65 -1.77 -11.75
C ILE A 99 19.54 -2.58 -10.47
N GLU A 100 20.67 -2.89 -9.85
CA GLU A 100 20.70 -3.61 -8.58
C GLU A 100 21.37 -2.75 -7.53
N ILE A 101 20.74 -2.61 -6.38
CA ILE A 101 21.25 -1.87 -5.23
C ILE A 101 21.30 -2.86 -4.08
N SER A 102 22.48 -3.12 -3.53
CA SER A 102 22.63 -4.06 -2.42
C SER A 102 23.62 -3.54 -1.39
N GLY A 103 23.40 -3.79 -0.11
CA GLY A 103 24.31 -3.33 0.95
C GLY A 103 23.57 -2.81 2.17
N GLU A 104 24.28 -2.06 3.01
CA GLU A 104 23.72 -1.43 4.22
C GLU A 104 22.46 -0.62 3.85
N PRO A 105 21.29 -0.96 4.43
CA PRO A 105 20.07 -0.21 4.18
C PRO A 105 20.19 1.25 4.62
N VAL A 106 19.84 2.16 3.72
CA VAL A 106 19.70 3.60 3.96
C VAL A 106 18.33 4.08 3.50
N PRO A 107 17.83 5.24 3.95
CA PRO A 107 16.64 5.83 3.35
C PRO A 107 16.77 5.89 1.83
N ALA A 108 15.74 5.45 1.10
CA ALA A 108 15.79 5.36 -0.35
C ALA A 108 14.52 5.92 -1.00
N GLU A 109 14.69 6.63 -2.11
CA GLU A 109 13.62 7.15 -2.95
C GLU A 109 13.81 6.64 -4.38
N ILE A 110 12.80 5.99 -4.96
CA ILE A 110 12.85 5.43 -6.31
C ILE A 110 11.69 5.99 -7.13
N HIS A 111 12.00 6.73 -8.17
CA HIS A 111 11.04 7.35 -9.07
C HIS A 111 11.27 6.83 -10.49
N LEU A 112 10.32 6.07 -11.00
CA LEU A 112 10.33 5.56 -12.37
C LEU A 112 9.06 5.98 -13.09
N ARG A 113 9.11 6.09 -14.42
CA ARG A 113 7.88 6.08 -15.21
C ARG A 113 7.36 4.65 -15.36
N GLY A 114 8.23 3.70 -15.72
CA GLY A 114 7.87 2.34 -16.14
C GLY A 114 8.75 1.24 -15.52
N GLY A 115 8.27 -0.01 -15.57
CA GLY A 115 9.08 -1.21 -15.28
C GLY A 115 8.69 -1.93 -14.00
N SER A 116 9.67 -2.35 -13.20
CA SER A 116 9.42 -3.02 -11.92
C SER A 116 10.42 -2.62 -10.84
N ILE A 117 9.95 -2.60 -9.59
CA ILE A 117 10.78 -2.41 -8.41
C ILE A 117 10.57 -3.62 -7.49
N VAL A 118 11.66 -4.24 -7.08
CA VAL A 118 11.68 -5.36 -6.12
C VAL A 118 12.56 -4.97 -4.95
N ALA A 119 11.96 -4.76 -3.78
CA ALA A 119 12.67 -4.47 -2.54
C ALA A 119 12.62 -5.69 -1.61
N GLN A 120 13.78 -6.11 -1.11
CA GLN A 120 13.90 -7.26 -0.20
C GLN A 120 14.79 -6.92 0.98
N LYS A 121 14.36 -7.25 2.20
CA LYS A 121 15.20 -7.05 3.41
C LYS A 121 15.65 -5.61 3.64
N TRP A 122 14.99 -4.63 3.04
CA TRP A 122 15.34 -3.22 3.21
C TRP A 122 14.71 -2.70 4.49
N THR A 123 15.54 -2.31 5.47
CA THR A 123 15.10 -2.00 6.84
C THR A 123 15.11 -0.51 7.17
N ARG A 124 15.17 0.35 6.15
CA ARG A 124 15.08 1.81 6.26
C ARG A 124 13.96 2.31 5.39
N ASP A 125 13.60 3.58 5.61
CA ASP A 125 12.48 4.20 4.93
C ASP A 125 12.65 4.11 3.41
N LEU A 126 11.57 3.72 2.73
CA LEU A 126 11.55 3.50 1.31
C LEU A 126 10.35 4.20 0.70
N LYS A 127 10.62 5.12 -0.23
CA LYS A 127 9.61 5.80 -1.03
C LYS A 127 9.74 5.37 -2.47
N MET A 128 8.64 4.95 -3.08
CA MET A 128 8.60 4.51 -4.47
C MET A 128 7.44 5.16 -5.20
N SER A 129 7.68 5.69 -6.40
CA SER A 129 6.62 6.20 -7.26
C SER A 129 6.78 5.72 -8.68
N MET A 130 5.70 5.21 -9.27
CA MET A 130 5.65 4.77 -10.66
C MET A 130 4.40 5.27 -11.39
N THR A 131 4.56 5.67 -12.66
CA THR A 131 3.40 5.90 -13.53
C THR A 131 2.79 4.56 -13.96
N GLN A 132 3.62 3.60 -14.35
CA GLN A 132 3.17 2.28 -14.73
C GLN A 132 4.17 1.22 -14.29
N GLY A 133 3.72 0.05 -13.83
CA GLY A 133 4.62 -1.04 -13.48
C GLY A 133 4.22 -1.84 -12.26
N ARG A 134 5.15 -2.63 -11.75
CA ARG A 134 4.93 -3.49 -10.58
C ARG A 134 5.91 -3.18 -9.46
N VAL A 135 5.41 -3.08 -8.24
CA VAL A 135 6.22 -2.94 -7.04
C VAL A 135 6.02 -4.15 -6.14
N ASN A 136 7.11 -4.81 -5.76
CA ASN A 136 7.11 -5.93 -4.81
C ASN A 136 8.05 -5.60 -3.65
N VAL A 137 7.54 -5.60 -2.42
CA VAL A 137 8.33 -5.42 -1.20
C VAL A 137 8.18 -6.66 -0.32
N SER A 138 9.30 -7.18 0.17
CA SER A 138 9.28 -8.34 1.08
C SER A 138 10.30 -8.23 2.20
N ASN A 139 9.94 -8.70 3.40
CA ASN A 139 10.84 -8.75 4.56
C ASN A 139 11.40 -7.37 4.92
N GLY A 140 10.62 -6.30 4.75
CA GLY A 140 11.06 -4.92 4.94
C GLY A 140 10.86 -4.41 6.36
N ALA A 141 11.46 -3.27 6.67
CA ALA A 141 11.15 -2.50 7.87
C ALA A 141 11.31 -0.98 7.63
N GLY A 142 10.82 -0.18 8.57
CA GLY A 142 10.78 1.29 8.44
C GLY A 142 9.52 1.78 7.73
N ALA A 143 9.45 3.08 7.47
CA ALA A 143 8.30 3.67 6.78
C ALA A 143 8.35 3.35 5.28
N LEU A 144 7.25 2.82 4.74
CA LEU A 144 7.11 2.46 3.33
C LEU A 144 6.03 3.32 2.68
N SER A 145 6.37 4.04 1.61
CA SER A 145 5.42 4.84 0.82
C SER A 145 5.49 4.42 -0.64
N ILE A 146 4.36 3.99 -1.20
CA ILE A 146 4.28 3.50 -2.59
C ILE A 146 3.16 4.24 -3.33
N THR A 147 3.47 4.85 -4.46
CA THR A 147 2.48 5.48 -5.33
C THR A 147 2.57 4.88 -6.73
N VAL A 148 1.49 4.29 -7.25
CA VAL A 148 1.45 3.69 -8.59
C VAL A 148 0.19 4.14 -9.34
N GLN A 149 0.33 4.79 -10.49
CA GLN A 149 -0.85 5.16 -11.27
C GLN A 149 -1.46 3.96 -12.00
N LYS A 150 -0.64 3.10 -12.61
CA LYS A 150 -1.11 1.89 -13.32
C LYS A 150 -0.25 0.66 -13.03
N GLY A 151 -0.79 -0.32 -12.32
CA GLY A 151 -0.15 -1.62 -12.10
C GLY A 151 -0.20 -2.07 -10.66
N ASP A 152 0.57 -3.11 -10.34
CA ASP A 152 0.37 -3.87 -9.11
C ASP A 152 1.35 -3.49 -8.00
N ILE A 153 0.85 -3.47 -6.76
CA ILE A 153 1.63 -3.32 -5.53
C ILE A 153 1.47 -4.58 -4.70
N THR A 154 2.58 -5.21 -4.31
CA THR A 154 2.60 -6.30 -3.34
C THR A 154 3.57 -5.96 -2.22
N VAL A 155 3.10 -5.98 -0.97
CA VAL A 155 3.92 -5.82 0.24
C VAL A 155 3.68 -7.03 1.14
N ALA A 156 4.74 -7.73 1.49
CA ALA A 156 4.69 -8.90 2.37
C ALA A 156 5.73 -8.81 3.49
N ASP A 157 5.35 -9.25 4.69
CA ASP A 157 6.25 -9.40 5.84
C ASP A 157 7.02 -8.10 6.15
N HIS A 158 6.28 -7.03 6.45
CA HIS A 158 6.84 -5.69 6.70
C HIS A 158 6.61 -5.24 8.13
N ASN A 159 7.63 -4.65 8.75
CA ASN A 159 7.56 -4.08 10.10
C ASN A 159 7.76 -2.56 10.07
N GLY A 160 6.68 -1.81 10.21
CA GLY A 160 6.65 -0.35 10.10
C GLY A 160 5.38 0.13 9.40
N ALA A 161 5.21 1.46 9.35
CA ALA A 161 4.07 2.06 8.69
C ALA A 161 4.12 1.85 7.16
N VAL A 162 2.97 1.54 6.55
CA VAL A 162 2.83 1.35 5.11
C VAL A 162 1.79 2.30 4.57
N MET A 163 2.16 3.12 3.59
CA MET A 163 1.27 3.96 2.82
C MET A 163 1.28 3.51 1.36
N THR A 164 0.11 3.21 0.79
CA THR A 164 -0.04 2.89 -0.63
C THR A 164 -1.11 3.76 -1.28
N ASP A 165 -0.79 4.34 -2.43
CA ASP A 165 -1.72 5.07 -3.28
C ASP A 165 -1.70 4.47 -4.68
N SER A 166 -2.79 3.81 -5.07
CA SER A 166 -2.94 3.14 -6.34
C SER A 166 -4.16 3.66 -7.09
N TYR A 167 -3.96 4.02 -8.36
CA TYR A 167 -5.07 4.49 -9.20
C TYR A 167 -5.74 3.36 -9.99
N ALA A 168 -4.97 2.51 -10.68
CA ALA A 168 -5.52 1.37 -11.41
C ALA A 168 -4.59 0.16 -11.35
N GLY A 169 -5.02 -0.91 -10.67
CA GLY A 169 -4.26 -2.16 -10.55
C GLY A 169 -4.61 -2.90 -9.28
N ASN A 170 -3.80 -3.89 -8.88
CA ASN A 170 -4.07 -4.64 -7.65
C ASN A 170 -3.08 -4.27 -6.56
N THR A 171 -3.59 -4.07 -5.34
CA THR A 171 -2.77 -3.88 -4.14
C THR A 171 -2.98 -5.06 -3.20
N ALA A 172 -1.89 -5.74 -2.84
CA ALA A 172 -1.88 -6.86 -1.90
C ALA A 172 -0.94 -6.56 -0.71
N LEU A 173 -1.48 -6.52 0.50
CA LEU A 173 -0.76 -6.26 1.74
C LEU A 173 -0.85 -7.50 2.64
N ARG A 174 0.27 -8.10 3.02
CA ARG A 174 0.30 -9.34 3.81
C ARG A 174 1.27 -9.26 4.98
N ASN A 175 0.86 -9.75 6.14
CA ASN A 175 1.70 -9.88 7.34
C ASN A 175 2.39 -8.55 7.71
N ILE A 176 1.61 -7.48 7.81
CA ILE A 176 2.13 -6.15 8.14
C ILE A 176 1.99 -5.92 9.65
N GLN A 177 3.08 -5.50 10.28
CA GLN A 177 3.11 -5.08 11.68
C GLN A 177 3.40 -3.58 11.72
N GLY A 178 2.36 -2.79 12.00
CA GLY A 178 2.40 -1.33 11.89
C GLY A 178 1.15 -0.79 11.21
N ASP A 179 1.01 0.54 11.24
CA ASP A 179 -0.16 1.19 10.69
C ASP A 179 -0.16 1.16 9.15
N VAL A 180 -1.34 1.02 8.55
CA VAL A 180 -1.55 0.94 7.11
C VAL A 180 -2.50 2.03 6.66
N ASN A 181 -2.08 2.84 5.69
CA ASN A 181 -2.95 3.76 4.96
C ASN A 181 -2.96 3.36 3.48
N ALA A 182 -4.09 2.86 2.97
CA ALA A 182 -4.20 2.40 1.60
C ALA A 182 -5.34 3.07 0.85
N THR A 183 -5.00 3.80 -0.22
CA THR A 183 -5.95 4.38 -1.16
C THR A 183 -5.92 3.59 -2.46
N GLN A 184 -7.10 3.17 -2.94
CA GLN A 184 -7.26 2.40 -4.16
C GLN A 184 -8.45 2.92 -4.97
N PHE A 185 -8.17 3.56 -6.11
CA PHE A 185 -9.24 4.08 -6.97
C PHE A 185 -9.94 2.99 -7.78
N GLY A 186 -9.19 2.12 -8.47
CA GLY A 186 -9.73 1.05 -9.31
C GLY A 186 -8.91 -0.24 -9.25
N GLY A 187 -9.57 -1.39 -9.38
CA GLY A 187 -8.97 -2.72 -9.29
C GLY A 187 -9.30 -3.43 -7.97
N GLN A 188 -8.33 -4.12 -7.37
CA GLN A 188 -8.53 -4.87 -6.12
C GLN A 188 -7.59 -4.38 -5.02
N LEU A 189 -8.10 -4.33 -3.79
CA LEU A 189 -7.32 -4.14 -2.57
C LEU A 189 -7.51 -5.37 -1.67
N GLN A 190 -6.43 -6.09 -1.41
CA GLN A 190 -6.44 -7.25 -0.53
C GLN A 190 -5.48 -7.01 0.63
N SER A 191 -5.97 -7.23 1.85
CA SER A 191 -5.17 -7.13 3.06
C SER A 191 -5.29 -8.41 3.86
N GLU A 192 -4.17 -8.97 4.30
CA GLU A 192 -4.10 -10.22 5.07
C GLU A 192 -3.19 -10.06 6.29
N LYS A 193 -3.70 -10.39 7.48
CA LYS A 193 -2.92 -10.42 8.74
C LYS A 193 -2.17 -9.12 9.03
N VAL A 194 -2.89 -8.00 9.02
CA VAL A 194 -2.33 -6.70 9.42
C VAL A 194 -2.62 -6.43 10.89
N ARG A 195 -1.61 -5.95 11.62
CA ARG A 195 -1.73 -5.55 13.03
C ARG A 195 -1.37 -4.08 13.19
N GLY A 196 -2.30 -3.29 13.71
CA GLY A 196 -2.16 -1.84 13.87
C GLY A 196 -3.46 -1.12 13.54
N VAL A 197 -3.36 0.18 13.25
CA VAL A 197 -4.47 0.96 12.68
C VAL A 197 -4.43 0.83 11.16
N MET A 198 -5.55 0.48 10.55
CA MET A 198 -5.70 0.37 9.11
C MET A 198 -6.74 1.37 8.63
N THR A 199 -6.35 2.32 7.78
CA THR A 199 -7.23 3.28 7.12
C THR A 199 -7.26 2.97 5.63
N LEU A 200 -8.45 2.65 5.10
CA LEU A 200 -8.62 2.25 3.70
C LEU A 200 -9.60 3.18 2.98
N ALA A 201 -9.21 3.69 1.82
CA ALA A 201 -10.09 4.47 0.94
C ALA A 201 -10.21 3.77 -0.41
N ALA A 202 -11.39 3.24 -0.72
CA ALA A 202 -11.69 2.50 -1.94
C ALA A 202 -12.81 3.19 -2.74
N GLN A 203 -12.54 3.63 -3.97
CA GLN A 203 -13.56 4.35 -4.76
C GLN A 203 -14.37 3.43 -5.67
N THR A 204 -13.75 2.87 -6.70
CA THR A 204 -14.38 1.97 -7.68
C THR A 204 -13.74 0.58 -7.66
N SER A 205 -13.17 0.20 -6.53
CA SER A 205 -12.38 -1.01 -6.34
C SER A 205 -13.06 -2.02 -5.42
N THR A 206 -12.74 -3.30 -5.60
CA THR A 206 -13.17 -4.34 -4.65
C THR A 206 -12.12 -4.50 -3.56
N SER A 207 -12.56 -4.50 -2.30
CA SER A 207 -11.70 -4.57 -1.14
C SER A 207 -12.01 -5.81 -0.30
N LYS A 208 -10.97 -6.57 0.05
CA LYS A 208 -11.08 -7.75 0.90
C LYS A 208 -10.03 -7.73 2.00
N ILE A 209 -10.49 -7.69 3.25
CA ILE A 209 -9.66 -7.74 4.45
C ILE A 209 -9.86 -9.11 5.07
N ASN A 210 -8.77 -9.87 5.20
CA ASN A 210 -8.78 -11.23 5.72
C ASN A 210 -7.81 -11.35 6.89
N GLN A 211 -8.36 -11.44 8.10
CA GLN A 211 -7.61 -11.48 9.35
C GLN A 211 -6.82 -10.20 9.62
N GLY A 212 -6.88 -9.73 10.86
CA GLY A 212 -6.16 -8.54 11.30
C GLY A 212 -6.53 -8.22 12.74
N SER A 213 -5.82 -7.29 13.35
CA SER A 213 -6.10 -6.86 14.72
C SER A 213 -5.83 -5.38 14.93
N GLY A 214 -6.67 -4.72 15.73
CA GLY A 214 -6.57 -3.30 16.05
C GLY A 214 -7.82 -2.54 15.62
N THR A 215 -7.63 -1.47 14.84
CA THR A 215 -8.73 -0.65 14.33
C THR A 215 -8.70 -0.64 12.81
N LEU A 216 -9.83 -0.92 12.18
CA LEU A 216 -10.05 -0.76 10.75
C LEU A 216 -11.01 0.41 10.52
N GLN A 217 -10.53 1.43 9.84
CA GLN A 217 -11.29 2.56 9.30
C GLN A 217 -11.40 2.39 7.79
N PHE A 218 -12.61 2.50 7.24
CA PHE A 218 -12.78 2.44 5.78
C PHE A 218 -13.73 3.50 5.22
N GLU A 219 -13.44 3.93 4.00
CA GLU A 219 -14.32 4.69 3.13
C GLU A 219 -14.49 3.91 1.83
N ASN A 220 -15.72 3.46 1.55
CA ASN A 220 -16.03 2.69 0.36
C ASN A 220 -17.00 3.45 -0.55
N GLY A 221 -16.63 3.61 -1.81
CA GLY A 221 -17.47 4.21 -2.84
C GLY A 221 -18.47 3.20 -3.40
N LYS A 222 -18.13 2.58 -4.53
CA LYS A 222 -19.03 1.78 -5.36
C LYS A 222 -18.73 0.29 -5.36
N GLY A 223 -17.50 -0.11 -5.05
CA GLY A 223 -17.10 -1.52 -5.09
C GLY A 223 -17.55 -2.31 -3.87
N ALA A 224 -17.36 -3.63 -3.92
CA ALA A 224 -17.65 -4.50 -2.78
C ALA A 224 -16.55 -4.39 -1.72
N PHE A 225 -16.93 -4.30 -0.45
CA PHE A 225 -16.03 -4.26 0.69
C PHE A 225 -16.32 -5.44 1.61
N THR A 226 -15.36 -6.34 1.79
CA THR A 226 -15.51 -7.56 2.61
C THR A 226 -14.48 -7.60 3.72
N VAL A 227 -14.92 -7.84 4.95
CA VAL A 227 -14.06 -8.02 6.12
C VAL A 227 -14.33 -9.39 6.72
N VAL A 228 -13.28 -10.19 6.89
CA VAL A 228 -13.37 -11.53 7.48
C VAL A 228 -12.34 -11.68 8.60
N GLY A 229 -12.82 -11.97 9.82
CA GLY A 229 -11.93 -12.35 10.93
C GLY A 229 -11.04 -11.22 11.46
N PHE A 230 -11.50 -9.97 11.38
CA PHE A 230 -10.79 -8.83 11.97
C PHE A 230 -11.11 -8.73 13.47
N GLN A 231 -10.07 -8.68 14.31
CA GLN A 231 -10.20 -8.63 15.77
C GLN A 231 -10.05 -7.19 16.27
N GLY A 232 -11.10 -6.62 16.83
CA GLY A 232 -11.11 -5.25 17.34
C GLY A 232 -12.24 -4.42 16.74
N ARG A 233 -11.94 -3.16 16.41
CA ARG A 233 -12.94 -2.18 15.96
C ARG A 233 -12.93 -2.05 14.44
N VAL A 234 -14.11 -2.12 13.83
CA VAL A 234 -14.34 -1.88 12.41
C VAL A 234 -15.30 -0.71 12.29
N GLU A 235 -14.83 0.41 11.76
CA GLU A 235 -15.66 1.59 11.51
C GLU A 235 -15.53 2.04 10.05
N GLY A 236 -16.61 2.54 9.47
CA GLY A 236 -16.48 3.10 8.14
C GLY A 236 -17.74 3.67 7.53
N THR A 237 -17.53 4.27 6.38
CA THR A 237 -18.59 4.84 5.54
C THR A 237 -18.68 4.11 4.21
N ASN A 238 -19.89 3.98 3.71
CA ASN A 238 -20.19 3.35 2.42
C ASN A 238 -21.12 4.24 1.61
N GLN A 239 -20.82 4.42 0.32
CA GLN A 239 -21.65 5.25 -0.57
C GLN A 239 -22.71 4.42 -1.30
N GLU A 240 -22.29 3.46 -2.13
CA GLU A 240 -23.17 2.71 -3.04
C GLU A 240 -22.87 1.19 -3.04
N GLY A 241 -21.65 0.81 -2.67
CA GLY A 241 -21.18 -0.58 -2.71
C GLY A 241 -21.85 -1.52 -1.71
N ALA A 242 -21.61 -2.82 -1.88
CA ALA A 242 -22.01 -3.82 -0.90
C ALA A 242 -20.92 -3.97 0.17
N VAL A 243 -21.30 -3.90 1.45
CA VAL A 243 -20.41 -4.13 2.59
C VAL A 243 -20.78 -5.45 3.26
N SER A 244 -19.81 -6.33 3.46
CA SER A 244 -19.98 -7.57 4.20
C SER A 244 -18.93 -7.66 5.30
N VAL A 245 -19.38 -7.81 6.55
CA VAL A 245 -18.49 -7.91 7.72
C VAL A 245 -18.83 -9.20 8.47
N ASN A 246 -17.86 -10.11 8.54
CA ASN A 246 -17.92 -11.29 9.39
C ASN A 246 -17.23 -10.95 10.71
N VAL A 247 -18.05 -10.75 11.74
CA VAL A 247 -17.60 -10.32 13.07
C VAL A 247 -17.18 -11.55 13.88
N PRO A 248 -16.05 -11.53 14.59
CA PRO A 248 -15.72 -12.58 15.56
C PRO A 248 -16.66 -12.54 16.79
N LEU A 249 -16.46 -13.45 17.75
CA LEU A 249 -17.24 -13.48 19.00
C LEU A 249 -17.14 -12.16 19.81
N GLU A 250 -16.03 -11.45 19.62
CA GLU A 250 -15.75 -10.16 20.25
C GLU A 250 -15.39 -9.16 19.14
N GLY A 251 -15.95 -7.95 19.21
CA GLY A 251 -15.67 -6.92 18.21
C GLY A 251 -16.70 -5.79 18.22
N GLU A 252 -16.28 -4.64 17.70
CA GLU A 252 -17.14 -3.47 17.53
C GLU A 252 -17.26 -3.14 16.05
N VAL A 253 -18.48 -2.97 15.57
CA VAL A 253 -18.78 -2.57 14.19
C VAL A 253 -19.62 -1.30 14.18
N ASP A 254 -19.15 -0.24 13.54
CA ASP A 254 -19.91 0.98 13.25
C ASP A 254 -19.86 1.30 11.75
N VAL A 255 -20.96 1.02 11.04
CA VAL A 255 -21.05 1.26 9.59
C VAL A 255 -22.13 2.28 9.29
N ARG A 256 -21.75 3.35 8.58
CA ARG A 256 -22.68 4.33 8.01
C ARG A 256 -22.75 4.13 6.51
N SER A 257 -23.94 3.91 5.97
CA SER A 257 -24.14 3.67 4.54
C SER A 257 -25.11 4.69 3.96
N LYS A 258 -24.81 5.21 2.77
CA LYS A 258 -25.77 6.02 2.02
C LYS A 258 -26.73 5.11 1.26
N SER A 259 -26.20 4.18 0.46
CA SER A 259 -26.97 3.17 -0.28
C SER A 259 -26.22 1.84 -0.29
N GLY A 260 -26.73 0.84 -0.99
CA GLY A 260 -26.14 -0.50 -1.05
C GLY A 260 -26.56 -1.41 0.10
N ARG A 261 -26.06 -2.65 0.06
CA ARG A 261 -26.37 -3.66 1.08
C ARG A 261 -25.27 -3.71 2.12
N VAL A 262 -25.64 -3.63 3.40
CA VAL A 262 -24.74 -3.91 4.54
C VAL A 262 -25.15 -5.26 5.14
N SER A 263 -24.25 -6.24 5.05
CA SER A 263 -24.45 -7.59 5.58
C SER A 263 -23.49 -7.84 6.73
N ILE A 264 -24.02 -8.02 7.93
CA ILE A 264 -23.25 -8.37 9.13
C ILE A 264 -23.50 -9.85 9.43
N GLN A 265 -22.45 -10.66 9.44
CA GLN A 265 -22.51 -12.05 9.85
C GLN A 265 -21.89 -12.19 11.22
N LEU A 266 -22.65 -12.70 12.18
CA LEU A 266 -22.21 -12.99 13.52
C LEU A 266 -22.06 -14.52 13.70
N PRO A 267 -21.24 -14.97 14.66
CA PRO A 267 -21.16 -16.39 14.99
C PRO A 267 -22.46 -16.89 15.62
N PRO A 268 -22.82 -18.18 15.42
CA PRO A 268 -23.89 -18.82 16.18
C PRO A 268 -23.60 -18.67 17.68
N ALA A 269 -24.65 -18.41 18.49
CA ALA A 269 -24.56 -18.11 19.92
C ALA A 269 -23.85 -16.79 20.31
N SER A 270 -23.65 -15.86 19.36
CA SER A 270 -23.29 -14.49 19.73
C SER A 270 -24.46 -13.82 20.45
N GLY A 271 -24.19 -13.25 21.61
CA GLY A 271 -25.12 -12.40 22.33
C GLY A 271 -25.00 -10.95 21.89
N ALA A 272 -24.76 -10.66 20.61
CA ALA A 272 -24.38 -9.31 20.17
C ALA A 272 -25.46 -8.26 20.46
N SER A 273 -25.03 -7.04 20.84
CA SER A 273 -25.93 -5.89 20.94
C SER A 273 -26.06 -5.23 19.58
N LEU A 274 -27.29 -5.03 19.11
CA LEU A 274 -27.61 -4.46 17.81
C LEU A 274 -28.31 -3.12 17.96
N ASN A 275 -27.85 -2.13 17.20
CA ASN A 275 -28.52 -0.85 17.00
C ASN A 275 -28.50 -0.51 15.50
N LEU A 276 -29.60 -0.81 14.83
CA LEU A 276 -29.75 -0.71 13.38
C LEU A 276 -30.80 0.34 13.06
N LEU A 277 -30.53 1.18 12.06
CA LEU A 277 -31.45 2.20 11.59
C LEU A 277 -31.37 2.30 10.07
N THR A 278 -32.51 2.40 9.40
CA THR A 278 -32.57 2.87 8.02
C THR A 278 -33.72 3.82 7.76
N THR A 279 -33.52 4.80 6.88
CA THR A 279 -34.54 5.82 6.56
C THR A 279 -35.51 5.34 5.49
N GLU A 280 -35.04 4.79 4.37
CA GLU A 280 -35.89 4.31 3.26
C GLU A 280 -35.57 2.86 2.84
N GLY A 281 -34.76 2.17 3.65
CA GLY A 281 -34.28 0.83 3.38
C GLY A 281 -35.08 -0.30 3.99
N GLU A 282 -34.47 -1.49 4.03
CA GLU A 282 -35.01 -2.67 4.72
C GLU A 282 -34.05 -3.17 5.79
N ILE A 283 -34.61 -3.70 6.87
CA ILE A 283 -33.86 -4.37 7.92
C ILE A 283 -34.32 -5.83 8.00
N VAL A 284 -33.37 -6.75 7.79
CA VAL A 284 -33.56 -8.19 7.93
C VAL A 284 -32.72 -8.67 9.11
N VAL A 285 -33.38 -9.15 10.15
CA VAL A 285 -32.78 -9.63 11.40
C VAL A 285 -33.38 -10.98 11.78
N PRO A 286 -32.73 -11.76 12.67
CA PRO A 286 -33.30 -13.01 13.19
C PRO A 286 -34.69 -12.82 13.82
N ALA A 287 -35.53 -13.85 13.75
CA ALA A 287 -36.94 -13.80 14.15
C ALA A 287 -37.19 -13.42 15.63
N GLU A 288 -36.17 -13.55 16.49
CA GLU A 288 -36.21 -13.13 17.89
C GLU A 288 -36.19 -11.61 18.09
N LEU A 289 -35.84 -10.84 17.05
CA LEU A 289 -35.82 -9.38 17.09
C LEU A 289 -37.01 -8.80 16.31
N LYS A 290 -37.63 -7.77 16.88
CA LYS A 290 -38.74 -7.05 16.25
C LYS A 290 -38.23 -5.78 15.56
N VAL A 291 -38.58 -5.62 14.29
CA VAL A 291 -38.35 -4.37 13.55
C VAL A 291 -39.44 -3.37 13.90
N THR A 292 -39.05 -2.22 14.46
CA THR A 292 -39.94 -1.08 14.68
C THR A 292 -39.98 -0.23 13.42
N ARG A 293 -41.17 0.16 12.98
CA ARG A 293 -41.39 0.98 11.79
C ARG A 293 -42.12 2.26 12.19
N LEU A 294 -41.60 3.41 11.77
CA LEU A 294 -42.18 4.71 12.07
C LEU A 294 -42.07 5.60 10.83
N SER A 295 -43.20 5.75 10.11
CA SER A 295 -43.22 6.31 8.75
C SER A 295 -42.31 5.50 7.79
N SER A 296 -41.37 6.14 7.11
CA SER A 296 -40.36 5.50 6.27
C SER A 296 -39.26 4.82 7.09
N GLU A 297 -38.94 5.35 8.28
CA GLU A 297 -37.83 4.86 9.09
C GLU A 297 -38.11 3.47 9.69
N LYS A 298 -37.09 2.63 9.66
CA LYS A 298 -37.09 1.30 10.27
C LYS A 298 -35.91 1.23 11.24
N SER A 299 -36.14 0.68 12.43
CA SER A 299 -35.10 0.52 13.43
C SER A 299 -35.21 -0.81 14.16
N VAL A 300 -34.06 -1.28 14.63
CA VAL A 300 -33.94 -2.42 15.54
C VAL A 300 -32.97 -2.03 16.64
N ARG A 301 -33.43 -2.11 17.89
CA ARG A 301 -32.57 -2.04 19.06
C ARG A 301 -32.84 -3.25 19.91
N GLY A 302 -31.81 -4.04 20.15
CA GLY A 302 -31.98 -5.28 20.88
C GLY A 302 -30.69 -6.06 21.03
N ARG A 303 -30.84 -7.29 21.48
CA ARG A 303 -29.73 -8.19 21.76
C ARG A 303 -30.08 -9.59 21.30
N LEU A 304 -29.12 -10.28 20.70
CA LEU A 304 -29.27 -11.67 20.30
C LEU A 304 -29.20 -12.63 21.50
N ARG A 305 -29.85 -13.77 21.39
CA ARG A 305 -29.93 -14.82 22.43
C ARG A 305 -28.69 -15.70 22.46
N GLY A 306 -27.55 -15.10 22.80
CA GLY A 306 -26.27 -15.79 22.94
C GLY A 306 -25.53 -15.44 24.22
N ASP A 307 -24.71 -16.38 24.68
CA ASP A 307 -23.96 -16.25 25.94
C ASP A 307 -22.69 -15.39 25.77
N ALA A 308 -22.18 -15.31 24.53
CA ALA A 308 -21.01 -14.50 24.19
C ALA A 308 -21.40 -13.03 23.98
N GLN A 309 -21.34 -12.24 25.06
CA GLN A 309 -21.95 -10.92 25.14
C GLN A 309 -21.07 -9.74 24.67
N LYS A 310 -20.03 -9.99 23.88
CA LYS A 310 -18.94 -9.02 23.67
C LYS A 310 -18.89 -8.35 22.29
N ALA A 311 -19.87 -8.62 21.42
CA ALA A 311 -19.97 -7.95 20.13
C ALA A 311 -21.00 -6.81 20.16
N THR A 312 -20.64 -5.66 19.58
CA THR A 312 -21.54 -4.51 19.40
C THR A 312 -21.60 -4.14 17.91
N VAL A 313 -22.82 -3.95 17.41
CA VAL A 313 -23.06 -3.66 16.00
C VAL A 313 -23.98 -2.45 15.89
N PHE A 314 -23.43 -1.39 15.31
CA PHE A 314 -24.12 -0.16 14.96
C PHE A 314 -24.12 -0.03 13.43
N VAL A 315 -25.31 0.02 12.84
CA VAL A 315 -25.43 0.24 11.39
C VAL A 315 -26.50 1.29 11.13
N ARG A 316 -26.15 2.33 10.39
CA ARG A 316 -27.09 3.34 9.91
C ARG A 316 -27.05 3.40 8.39
N SER A 317 -28.21 3.32 7.74
CA SER A 317 -28.31 3.40 6.28
C SER A 317 -29.34 4.43 5.85
N GLN A 318 -29.04 5.34 4.94
CA GLN A 318 -30.08 6.23 4.39
C GLN A 318 -31.06 5.41 3.53
N GLU A 319 -30.53 4.72 2.53
CA GLU A 319 -31.24 3.80 1.64
C GLU A 319 -30.56 2.41 1.66
N GLY A 320 -31.21 1.38 1.14
CA GLY A 320 -30.62 0.05 0.99
C GLY A 320 -30.94 -0.95 2.11
N THR A 321 -30.34 -2.13 2.05
CA THR A 321 -30.71 -3.25 2.95
C THR A 321 -29.64 -3.45 4.01
N ILE A 322 -30.06 -3.45 5.27
CA ILE A 322 -29.27 -3.96 6.40
C ILE A 322 -29.70 -5.40 6.66
N SER A 323 -28.77 -6.34 6.57
CA SER A 323 -29.00 -7.74 6.94
C SER A 323 -28.05 -8.14 8.06
N VAL A 324 -28.59 -8.68 9.14
CA VAL A 324 -27.82 -9.31 10.22
C VAL A 324 -28.21 -10.78 10.29
N LYS A 325 -27.22 -11.66 10.31
CA LYS A 325 -27.38 -13.11 10.37
C LYS A 325 -26.49 -13.72 11.42
#